data_AF-A0A2D9G8J0-F1
#
_entry.id   AF-A0A2D9G8J0-F1
#
_cell.length_a   1.000
_cell.length_b   1.000
_cell.length_c   1.000
_cell.angle_alpha   90.00
_cell.angle_beta   90.00
_cell.angle_gamma   90.00
#
_symmetry.space_group_name_H-M   'P 1'
#
loop_
_entity.id
_entity.type
_entity.pdbx_description
1 polymer ?
#
loop_
_entity_poly.entity_id
_entity_poly.type
_entity_poly.pdbx_seq_one_letter_code
_entity_poly.pdbx_strand_id
1 'polypeptide(L)'
;MRQNPNMIRTLLLLSFTLIFLLAYAVYGASSNSGYYVYESEQNSTSPELSAIGTNPIYQNGKTVWIWEFETNTNNLTWINVSVEGGVENSILKVINIDGNFWSHPELGDALNTDTNCADRIKKDGEYVWVTIDCQVGSTHTMSLENGNGNFISLSHPDPALRDGGTVRSDDYESGLAEVNSIFNRTHESKSWQISIEVEGDHTEVNPSVEVSYVNEKIISVELFKIDAVTEMLWSMAALIGCFMILLVPAFLVYFISQNSTRNERKELELALEQDKIS
;
A
#
# COMPACT_ATOMS: atom_id res chain seq x y z
N MET A 1 -26.20 -35.99 -38.06
CA MET A 1 -26.72 -34.60 -37.97
C MET A 1 -25.94 -33.73 -38.97
N ARG A 2 -26.61 -33.01 -39.87
CA ARG A 2 -25.96 -32.07 -40.81
C ARG A 2 -25.43 -30.88 -40.01
N GLN A 3 -24.11 -30.69 -39.96
CA GLN A 3 -23.51 -29.45 -39.45
C GLN A 3 -23.88 -28.30 -40.38
N ASN A 4 -24.50 -27.25 -39.84
CA ASN A 4 -24.84 -26.04 -40.58
C ASN A 4 -23.56 -25.18 -40.70
N PRO A 5 -22.97 -25.03 -41.90
CA PRO A 5 -21.71 -24.28 -42.09
C PRO A 5 -21.83 -22.80 -41.69
N ASN A 6 -23.04 -22.27 -41.54
CA ASN A 6 -23.27 -20.93 -41.02
C ASN A 6 -22.93 -20.78 -39.52
N MET A 7 -22.97 -21.86 -38.72
CA MET A 7 -22.77 -21.77 -37.26
C MET A 7 -21.31 -21.51 -36.88
N ILE A 8 -20.34 -22.11 -37.58
CA ILE A 8 -18.91 -21.87 -37.35
C ILE A 8 -18.51 -20.46 -37.81
N ARG A 9 -19.08 -20.01 -38.93
CA ARG A 9 -18.84 -18.67 -39.46
C ARG A 9 -19.35 -17.58 -38.51
N THR A 10 -20.53 -17.76 -37.91
CA THR A 10 -21.05 -16.81 -36.91
C THR A 10 -20.26 -16.84 -35.61
N LEU A 11 -19.83 -18.01 -35.14
CA LEU A 11 -18.99 -18.13 -33.93
C LEU A 11 -17.64 -17.42 -34.09
N LEU A 12 -16.98 -17.61 -35.24
CA LEU A 12 -15.71 -16.94 -35.55
C LEU A 12 -15.91 -15.41 -35.66
N LEU A 13 -16.94 -14.96 -36.36
CA LEU A 13 -17.25 -13.52 -36.48
C LEU A 13 -17.51 -12.87 -35.11
N LEU A 14 -18.34 -13.50 -34.27
CA LEU A 14 -18.61 -13.00 -32.91
C LEU A 14 -17.34 -12.93 -32.06
N SER A 15 -16.49 -13.96 -32.14
CA SER A 15 -15.23 -14.02 -31.40
C SER A 15 -14.27 -12.90 -31.82
N PHE A 16 -14.10 -12.67 -33.13
CA PHE A 16 -13.28 -11.55 -33.64
C PHE A 16 -13.85 -10.20 -33.23
N THR A 17 -15.16 -9.97 -33.34
CA THR A 17 -15.77 -8.70 -32.91
C THR A 17 -15.58 -8.44 -31.42
N LEU A 18 -15.65 -9.48 -30.58
CA LEU A 18 -15.41 -9.37 -29.15
C LEU A 18 -13.96 -8.98 -28.84
N ILE A 19 -13.00 -9.59 -29.56
CA ILE A 19 -11.57 -9.26 -29.42
C ILE A 19 -11.30 -7.79 -29.78
N PHE A 20 -11.84 -7.29 -30.89
CA PHE A 20 -11.66 -5.89 -31.28
C PHE A 20 -12.34 -4.91 -30.31
N LEU A 21 -13.53 -5.25 -29.80
CA LEU A 21 -14.21 -4.43 -28.79
C LEU A 21 -13.42 -4.38 -27.48
N LEU A 22 -12.89 -5.51 -27.02
CA LEU A 22 -12.04 -5.57 -25.82
C LEU A 22 -10.74 -4.78 -26.02
N ALA A 23 -10.07 -4.95 -27.15
CA ALA A 23 -8.86 -4.19 -27.48
C ALA A 23 -9.12 -2.67 -27.48
N TYR A 24 -10.25 -2.24 -28.07
CA TYR A 24 -10.64 -0.83 -28.05
C TYR A 24 -10.97 -0.32 -26.64
N ALA A 25 -11.66 -1.13 -25.83
CA ALA A 25 -11.97 -0.78 -24.44
C ALA A 25 -10.71 -0.63 -23.58
N VAL A 26 -9.75 -1.56 -23.71
CA VAL A 26 -8.45 -1.50 -23.01
C VAL A 26 -7.65 -0.28 -23.45
N TYR A 27 -7.60 -0.01 -24.76
CA TYR A 27 -6.93 1.18 -25.29
C TYR A 27 -7.57 2.48 -24.77
N GLY A 28 -8.90 2.56 -24.74
CA GLY A 28 -9.63 3.70 -24.20
C GLY A 28 -9.35 3.94 -22.72
N ALA A 29 -9.32 2.87 -21.91
CA ALA A 29 -9.01 2.95 -20.49
C ALA A 29 -7.55 3.34 -20.21
N SER A 30 -6.60 2.93 -21.06
CA SER A 30 -5.17 3.27 -20.95
C SER A 30 -4.88 4.72 -21.36
N SER A 31 -5.58 5.27 -22.35
CA SER A 31 -5.28 6.60 -22.90
C SER A 31 -5.75 7.77 -22.02
N ASN A 32 -6.77 7.59 -21.19
CA ASN A 32 -7.25 8.64 -20.28
C ASN A 32 -7.81 8.01 -18.99
N SER A 33 -6.90 7.61 -18.10
CA SER A 33 -7.28 7.04 -16.81
C SER A 33 -7.93 8.07 -15.87
N GLY A 34 -7.60 9.36 -16.06
CA GLY A 34 -7.93 10.44 -15.13
C GLY A 34 -7.25 10.29 -13.77
N TYR A 35 -6.23 9.42 -13.67
CA TYR A 35 -5.46 9.21 -12.45
C TYR A 35 -4.05 9.72 -12.66
N TYR A 36 -3.55 10.51 -11.73
CA TYR A 36 -2.18 10.97 -11.68
C TYR A 36 -1.48 10.30 -10.51
N VAL A 37 -0.36 9.64 -10.77
CA VAL A 37 0.53 9.11 -9.75
C VAL A 37 1.52 10.21 -9.40
N TYR A 38 1.70 10.47 -8.11
CA TYR A 38 2.75 11.35 -7.63
C TYR A 38 3.76 10.54 -6.83
N GLU A 39 5.03 10.90 -7.00
CA GLU A 39 6.13 10.34 -6.23
C GLU A 39 6.68 11.42 -5.30
N SER A 40 7.10 11.00 -4.11
CA SER A 40 7.71 11.88 -3.12
C SER A 40 9.08 11.38 -2.68
N GLU A 41 9.94 12.32 -2.33
CA GLU A 41 11.28 12.08 -1.77
C GLU A 41 11.23 12.31 -0.26
N GLN A 42 11.83 11.37 0.47
CA GLN A 42 11.99 11.46 1.92
C GLN A 42 13.32 12.14 2.25
N ASN A 43 13.26 13.32 2.86
CA ASN A 43 14.43 14.00 3.39
C ASN A 43 14.53 13.76 4.90
N SER A 44 15.35 12.78 5.28
CA SER A 44 15.60 12.46 6.70
C SER A 44 16.67 13.35 7.28
N THR A 45 16.41 13.93 8.44
CA THR A 45 17.36 14.77 9.19
C THR A 45 17.44 14.29 10.63
N SER A 46 18.67 14.23 11.15
CA SER A 46 18.94 14.00 12.58
C SER A 46 19.27 15.34 13.25
N PRO A 47 18.38 15.88 14.11
CA PRO A 47 18.63 17.14 14.78
C PRO A 47 19.67 16.98 15.90
N GLU A 48 20.34 18.08 16.24
CA GLU A 48 21.19 18.13 17.43
C GLU A 48 20.32 18.21 18.69
N LEU A 49 20.55 17.29 19.63
CA LEU A 49 19.86 17.23 20.92
C LEU A 49 20.58 18.11 21.95
N SER A 50 19.84 19.03 22.56
CA SER A 50 20.34 19.88 23.64
C SER A 50 19.82 19.39 24.98
N ALA A 51 20.71 18.98 25.87
CA ALA A 51 20.33 18.62 27.24
C ALA A 51 19.92 19.87 28.02
N ILE A 52 18.83 19.77 28.80
CA ILE A 52 18.33 20.89 29.60
C ILE A 52 18.89 20.81 31.02
N GLY A 53 19.58 21.87 31.45
CA GLY A 53 20.04 21.99 32.84
C GLY A 53 21.10 20.95 33.21
N THR A 54 21.03 20.44 34.44
CA THR A 54 21.84 19.29 34.86
C THR A 54 21.14 18.05 34.33
N ASN A 55 21.83 17.15 33.61
CA ASN A 55 21.21 15.94 33.06
C ASN A 55 22.20 14.78 33.30
N PRO A 56 21.83 13.72 34.05
CA PRO A 56 20.54 13.48 34.71
C PRO A 56 20.23 14.36 35.94
N ILE A 57 18.95 14.43 36.29
CA ILE A 57 18.43 15.04 37.53
C ILE A 57 17.84 13.95 38.41
N TYR A 58 18.33 13.80 39.65
CA TYR A 58 17.67 12.99 40.67
C TYR A 58 16.83 13.88 41.59
N GLN A 59 15.49 13.77 41.48
CA GLN A 59 14.54 14.51 42.32
C GLN A 59 13.30 13.66 42.61
N ASN A 60 12.73 13.81 43.80
CA ASN A 60 11.51 13.10 44.24
C ASN A 60 11.59 11.56 44.13
N GLY A 61 12.78 10.98 44.31
CA GLY A 61 12.99 9.53 44.23
C GLY A 61 13.11 8.99 42.80
N LYS A 62 13.16 9.87 41.79
CA LYS A 62 13.27 9.50 40.38
C LYS A 62 14.50 10.13 39.73
N THR A 63 15.09 9.42 38.79
CA THR A 63 16.10 9.94 37.87
C THR A 63 15.44 10.32 36.56
N VAL A 64 15.70 11.54 36.09
CA VAL A 64 15.11 12.11 34.88
C VAL A 64 16.21 12.63 33.96
N TRP A 65 16.15 12.23 32.70
CA TRP A 65 16.94 12.83 31.63
C TRP A 65 16.04 13.63 30.71
N ILE A 66 16.48 14.82 30.26
CA ILE A 66 15.67 15.72 29.43
C ILE A 66 16.52 16.32 28.29
N TRP A 67 16.03 16.19 27.06
CA TRP A 67 16.60 16.80 25.87
C TRP A 67 15.55 17.58 25.09
N GLU A 68 16.00 18.61 24.39
CA GLU A 68 15.21 19.41 23.47
C GLU A 68 15.84 19.41 22.08
N PHE A 69 15.00 19.48 21.06
CA PHE A 69 15.41 19.63 19.67
C PHE A 69 14.36 20.41 18.87
N GLU A 70 14.76 20.89 17.70
CA GLU A 70 13.86 21.53 16.74
C GLU A 70 13.76 20.72 15.45
N THR A 71 12.57 20.71 14.85
CA THR A 71 12.28 20.09 13.56
C THR A 71 11.90 21.14 12.52
N ASN A 72 12.15 20.87 11.24
CA ASN A 72 11.54 21.65 10.17
C ASN A 72 10.05 21.30 10.05
N THR A 73 9.17 22.28 10.21
CA THR A 73 7.71 22.08 10.19
C THR A 73 7.14 21.95 8.79
N ASN A 74 7.85 22.37 7.75
CA ASN A 74 7.36 22.31 6.38
C ASN A 74 7.38 20.87 5.88
N ASN A 75 6.19 20.32 5.62
CA ASN A 75 6.00 18.95 5.15
C ASN A 75 6.61 17.89 6.06
N LEU A 76 6.66 18.16 7.36
CA LEU A 76 7.03 17.16 8.35
C LEU A 76 6.02 16.01 8.27
N THR A 77 6.47 14.77 8.15
CA THR A 77 5.59 13.60 7.99
C THR A 77 5.59 12.68 9.20
N TRP A 78 6.78 12.43 9.76
CA TRP A 78 6.96 11.61 10.94
C TRP A 78 8.30 11.90 11.65
N ILE A 79 8.36 11.46 12.90
CA ILE A 79 9.53 11.52 13.77
C ILE A 79 9.74 10.13 14.36
N ASN A 80 11.00 9.76 14.50
CA ASN A 80 11.43 8.57 15.21
C ASN A 80 12.45 8.96 16.28
N VAL A 81 12.20 8.47 17.49
CA VAL A 81 13.10 8.57 18.64
C VAL A 81 13.52 7.16 19.02
N SER A 82 14.83 6.87 18.94
CA SER A 82 15.41 5.63 19.44
C SER A 82 16.17 5.89 20.74
N VAL A 83 16.04 4.96 21.67
CA VAL A 83 16.75 4.98 22.94
C VAL A 83 17.50 3.66 23.10
N GLU A 84 18.76 3.75 23.50
CA GLU A 84 19.62 2.61 23.80
C GLU A 84 20.34 2.80 25.14
N GLY A 85 20.48 1.70 25.90
CA GLY A 85 21.28 1.70 27.12
C GLY A 85 20.65 2.47 28.28
N GLY A 86 19.32 2.58 28.30
CA GLY A 86 18.56 3.09 29.44
C GLY A 86 18.46 2.09 30.59
N VAL A 87 17.83 2.53 31.67
CA VAL A 87 17.50 1.67 32.81
C VAL A 87 16.24 0.85 32.48
N GLU A 88 16.19 -0.40 32.92
CA GLU A 88 15.02 -1.25 32.72
C GLU A 88 13.76 -0.63 33.36
N ASN A 89 12.60 -0.77 32.71
CA ASN A 89 11.32 -0.20 33.14
C ASN A 89 11.31 1.34 33.24
N SER A 90 12.22 2.01 32.54
CA SER A 90 12.14 3.46 32.35
C SER A 90 11.02 3.83 31.38
N ILE A 91 10.46 5.02 31.56
CA ILE A 91 9.37 5.54 30.73
C ILE A 91 9.95 6.64 29.83
N LEU A 92 9.87 6.41 28.52
CA LEU A 92 10.12 7.43 27.52
C LEU A 92 8.88 8.31 27.37
N LYS A 93 9.08 9.61 27.37
CA LYS A 93 8.04 10.62 27.15
C LYS A 93 8.51 11.57 26.06
N VAL A 94 7.65 11.78 25.06
CA VAL A 94 7.90 12.66 23.92
C VAL A 94 6.83 13.74 23.90
N ILE A 95 7.25 14.99 23.78
CA ILE A 95 6.40 16.18 23.85
C ILE A 95 6.67 17.07 22.64
N ASN A 96 5.62 17.48 21.94
CA ASN A 96 5.67 18.60 21.00
C ASN A 96 5.13 19.84 21.71
N ILE A 97 6.00 20.84 21.89
CA ILE A 97 5.66 22.05 22.64
C ILE A 97 4.73 22.87 21.75
N ASP A 98 3.50 23.16 22.18
CA ASP A 98 2.51 23.93 21.42
C ASP A 98 2.01 23.30 20.10
N GLY A 99 2.05 21.96 19.99
CA GLY A 99 1.40 21.27 18.88
C GLY A 99 0.99 19.84 19.22
N ASN A 100 0.24 19.21 18.31
CA ASN A 100 -0.25 17.85 18.48
C ASN A 100 0.33 16.91 17.44
N PHE A 101 0.53 15.66 17.85
CA PHE A 101 0.97 14.60 16.96
C PHE A 101 0.26 13.29 17.26
N TRP A 102 0.39 12.35 16.34
CA TRP A 102 -0.23 11.04 16.40
C TRP A 102 0.82 9.99 16.72
N SER A 103 0.56 9.14 17.71
CA SER A 103 1.43 7.99 17.97
C SER A 103 0.65 6.83 18.55
N HIS A 104 1.24 5.65 18.46
CA HIS A 104 0.82 4.44 19.17
C HIS A 104 2.09 3.70 19.60
N PRO A 105 2.14 3.06 20.78
CA PRO A 105 3.33 2.32 21.23
C PRO A 105 3.82 1.24 20.26
N GLU A 106 2.90 0.66 19.49
CA GLU A 106 3.18 -0.39 18.49
C GLU A 106 3.35 0.18 17.07
N LEU A 107 3.35 1.50 16.89
CA LEU A 107 3.46 2.11 15.57
C LEU A 107 4.85 1.85 14.97
N GLY A 108 4.86 1.25 13.78
CA GLY A 108 6.09 0.91 13.07
C GLY A 108 6.79 -0.36 13.59
N ASP A 109 6.10 -1.16 14.42
CA ASP A 109 6.53 -2.52 14.71
C ASP A 109 6.40 -3.41 13.46
N ALA A 110 7.53 -3.86 12.94
CA ALA A 110 7.56 -4.74 11.76
C ALA A 110 6.95 -6.13 12.03
N LEU A 111 6.83 -6.54 13.30
CA LEU A 111 6.29 -7.84 13.70
C LEU A 111 4.78 -7.78 13.99
N ASN A 112 4.22 -6.60 14.20
CA ASN A 112 2.81 -6.38 14.48
C ASN A 112 2.21 -5.37 13.49
N THR A 113 1.53 -5.90 12.48
CA THR A 113 0.91 -5.11 11.40
C THR A 113 -0.52 -4.65 11.71
N ASP A 114 -1.03 -4.93 12.90
CA ASP A 114 -2.44 -4.68 13.24
C ASP A 114 -2.68 -3.22 13.65
N THR A 115 -1.63 -2.44 13.91
CA THR A 115 -1.72 -1.03 14.29
C THR A 115 -1.68 -0.10 13.06
N ASN A 116 -2.70 0.73 12.89
CA ASN A 116 -2.72 1.78 11.86
C ASN A 116 -3.31 3.11 12.36
N CYS A 117 -2.63 4.22 12.06
CA CYS A 117 -3.11 5.55 12.41
C CYS A 117 -4.23 6.09 11.50
N ALA A 118 -4.50 5.46 10.35
CA ALA A 118 -5.45 5.97 9.37
C ALA A 118 -6.28 4.88 8.69
N ASP A 119 -7.60 5.07 8.72
CA ASP A 119 -8.54 4.25 7.97
C ASP A 119 -9.57 5.13 7.25
N ARG A 120 -10.29 4.57 6.27
CA ARG A 120 -11.32 5.26 5.50
C ARG A 120 -12.68 4.77 5.91
N ILE A 121 -13.46 5.64 6.55
CA ILE A 121 -14.87 5.38 6.82
C ILE A 121 -15.75 6.14 5.85
N LYS A 122 -16.92 5.56 5.53
CA LYS A 122 -17.93 6.23 4.71
C LYS A 122 -18.81 7.11 5.59
N LYS A 123 -18.73 8.43 5.43
CA LYS A 123 -19.56 9.42 6.11
C LYS A 123 -20.30 10.25 5.06
N ASP A 124 -21.64 10.30 5.17
CA ASP A 124 -22.50 11.07 4.26
C ASP A 124 -22.34 10.74 2.75
N GLY A 125 -21.91 9.51 2.44
CA GLY A 125 -21.70 9.05 1.06
C GLY A 125 -20.27 9.19 0.56
N GLU A 126 -19.42 9.93 1.27
CA GLU A 126 -18.01 10.15 0.95
C GLU A 126 -17.09 9.36 1.89
N TYR A 127 -15.91 9.01 1.41
CA TYR A 127 -14.90 8.34 2.24
C TYR A 127 -14.00 9.39 2.87
N VAL A 128 -13.97 9.42 4.21
CA VAL A 128 -13.18 10.35 5.00
C VAL A 128 -12.12 9.58 5.78
N TRP A 129 -10.92 10.13 5.85
CA TRP A 129 -9.84 9.61 6.69
C TRP A 129 -10.18 9.81 8.17
N VAL A 130 -10.09 8.75 8.96
CA VAL A 130 -10.23 8.79 10.42
C VAL A 130 -9.06 8.11 11.09
N THR A 131 -8.75 8.59 12.28
CA THR A 131 -7.77 7.96 13.16
C THR A 131 -8.46 6.85 13.95
N ILE A 132 -7.93 5.62 13.90
CA ILE A 132 -8.48 4.47 14.64
C ILE A 132 -7.60 4.14 15.84
N ASP A 133 -6.35 3.71 15.62
CA ASP A 133 -5.53 3.17 16.71
C ASP A 133 -4.64 4.22 17.38
N CYS A 134 -4.19 5.21 16.59
CA CYS A 134 -3.26 6.22 17.10
C CYS A 134 -3.97 7.25 17.98
N GLN A 135 -3.30 7.62 19.06
CA GLN A 135 -3.76 8.67 19.96
C GLN A 135 -3.29 10.02 19.40
N VAL A 136 -4.07 11.08 19.63
CA VAL A 136 -3.70 12.46 19.30
C VAL A 136 -3.45 13.24 20.57
N GLY A 137 -2.36 14.00 20.60
CA GLY A 137 -2.02 14.86 21.72
C GLY A 137 -0.62 15.45 21.61
N SER A 138 -0.30 16.37 22.51
CA SER A 138 1.01 17.00 22.58
C SER A 138 2.04 16.18 23.36
N THR A 139 1.61 15.15 24.08
CA THR A 139 2.48 14.32 24.93
C THR A 139 2.10 12.86 24.77
N HIS A 140 3.11 12.02 24.53
CA HIS A 140 2.96 10.57 24.41
C HIS A 140 4.05 9.87 25.21
N THR A 141 3.75 8.65 25.68
CA THR A 141 4.64 7.88 26.54
C THR A 141 4.74 6.43 26.10
N MET A 142 5.91 5.83 26.31
CA MET A 142 6.20 4.43 26.01
C MET A 142 7.12 3.85 27.10
N SER A 143 6.96 2.57 27.43
CA SER A 143 7.88 1.88 28.34
C SER A 143 9.09 1.36 27.57
N LEU A 144 10.29 1.50 28.13
CA LEU A 144 11.52 0.98 27.54
C LEU A 144 11.77 -0.46 28.01
N GLU A 145 11.86 -1.37 27.05
CA GLU A 145 12.11 -2.79 27.31
C GLU A 145 13.62 -3.04 27.37
N ASN A 146 14.12 -3.55 28.50
CA ASN A 146 15.55 -3.74 28.74
C ASN A 146 16.39 -2.47 28.51
N GLY A 147 15.80 -1.29 28.74
CA GLY A 147 16.47 0.00 28.53
C GLY A 147 16.50 0.48 27.08
N ASN A 148 15.86 -0.24 26.16
CA ASN A 148 15.82 0.10 24.74
C ASN A 148 14.37 0.35 24.29
N GLY A 149 14.22 1.17 23.25
CA GLY A 149 12.90 1.40 22.65
C GLY A 149 12.98 2.27 21.41
N ASN A 150 12.01 2.07 20.52
CA ASN A 150 11.86 2.83 19.29
C ASN A 150 10.46 3.44 19.26
N PHE A 151 10.39 4.76 19.31
CA PHE A 151 9.14 5.50 19.34
C PHE A 151 8.94 6.22 18.02
N ILE A 152 7.86 5.88 17.32
CA ILE A 152 7.50 6.51 16.05
C ILE A 152 6.24 7.35 16.25
N SER A 153 6.25 8.56 15.69
CA SER A 153 5.09 9.44 15.65
C SER A 153 4.88 10.05 14.28
N LEU A 154 3.62 10.39 13.97
CA LEU A 154 3.19 11.04 12.74
C LEU A 154 2.78 12.48 13.04
N SER A 155 3.14 13.38 12.14
CA SER A 155 2.67 14.78 12.17
C SER A 155 1.20 14.94 11.79
N HIS A 156 0.63 13.96 11.07
CA HIS A 156 -0.74 13.92 10.59
C HIS A 156 -1.12 12.48 10.20
N PRO A 157 -2.36 11.99 10.40
CA PRO A 157 -2.67 10.57 10.13
C PRO A 157 -2.78 10.25 8.63
N ASP A 158 -3.16 11.21 7.79
CA ASP A 158 -3.34 11.03 6.34
C ASP A 158 -2.13 10.36 5.67
N PRO A 159 -2.29 9.15 5.08
CA PRO A 159 -1.20 8.42 4.44
C PRO A 159 -0.75 9.07 3.13
N ALA A 160 -1.57 9.89 2.48
CA ALA A 160 -1.22 10.58 1.23
C ALA A 160 -0.01 11.52 1.36
N LEU A 161 0.39 11.84 2.60
CA LEU A 161 1.57 12.64 2.89
C LEU A 161 2.88 11.87 2.75
N ARG A 162 2.84 10.55 2.52
CA ARG A 162 4.01 9.67 2.58
C ARG A 162 4.05 8.71 1.41
N ASP A 163 5.26 8.46 0.90
CA ASP A 163 5.56 7.40 -0.07
C ASP A 163 4.76 7.49 -1.38
N GLY A 164 4.44 8.71 -1.80
CA GLY A 164 3.66 8.98 -3.00
C GLY A 164 2.20 8.53 -2.91
N GLY A 165 1.53 8.51 -4.07
CA GLY A 165 0.14 8.09 -4.14
C GLY A 165 -0.51 8.44 -5.46
N THR A 166 -1.85 8.45 -5.46
CA THR A 166 -2.63 8.75 -6.66
C THR A 166 -3.70 9.79 -6.37
N VAL A 167 -3.88 10.74 -7.27
CA VAL A 167 -5.01 11.68 -7.29
C VAL A 167 -5.83 11.50 -8.55
N ARG A 168 -7.13 11.83 -8.51
CA ARG A 168 -8.01 11.72 -9.67
C ARG A 168 -8.37 13.12 -10.17
N SER A 169 -8.06 13.39 -11.43
CA SER A 169 -8.31 14.69 -12.05
C SER A 169 -8.59 14.55 -13.55
N ASP A 170 -9.33 15.50 -14.10
CA ASP A 170 -9.63 15.57 -15.54
C ASP A 170 -8.44 16.08 -16.37
N ASP A 171 -7.58 16.90 -15.76
CA ASP A 171 -6.41 17.50 -16.39
C ASP A 171 -5.21 17.58 -15.45
N TYR A 172 -4.03 17.80 -16.04
CA TYR A 172 -2.76 17.79 -15.33
C TYR A 172 -2.63 18.95 -14.32
N GLU A 173 -3.12 20.15 -14.66
CA GLU A 173 -3.01 21.31 -13.78
C GLU A 173 -3.87 21.12 -12.53
N SER A 174 -5.09 20.62 -12.71
CA SER A 174 -5.98 20.26 -11.61
C SER A 174 -5.38 19.13 -10.74
N GLY A 175 -4.74 18.13 -11.35
CA GLY A 175 -4.06 17.06 -10.62
C GLY A 175 -2.86 17.57 -9.81
N LEU A 176 -2.02 18.40 -10.43
CA LEU A 176 -0.89 19.04 -9.77
C LEU A 176 -1.33 19.94 -8.61
N ALA A 177 -2.44 20.68 -8.76
CA ALA A 177 -3.00 21.49 -7.68
C ALA A 177 -3.46 20.64 -6.49
N GLU A 178 -4.09 19.48 -6.74
CA GLU A 178 -4.50 18.55 -5.69
C GLU A 178 -3.29 17.97 -4.94
N VAL A 179 -2.28 17.49 -5.67
CA VAL A 179 -1.03 16.98 -5.04
C VAL A 179 -0.34 18.09 -4.23
N ASN A 180 -0.25 19.29 -4.77
CA ASN A 180 0.33 20.42 -4.04
C ASN A 180 -0.47 20.76 -2.77
N SER A 181 -1.79 20.58 -2.77
CA SER A 181 -2.60 20.80 -1.57
C SER A 181 -2.32 19.78 -0.45
N ILE A 182 -1.90 18.56 -0.82
CA ILE A 182 -1.50 17.51 0.12
C ILE A 182 -0.16 17.90 0.77
N PHE A 183 0.84 18.29 -0.02
CA PHE A 183 2.19 18.63 0.45
C PHE A 183 2.39 20.12 0.76
N ASN A 184 1.36 20.96 0.83
CA ASN A 184 1.50 22.35 1.28
C ASN A 184 0.97 22.44 2.72
N ARG A 185 1.65 21.72 3.62
CA ARG A 185 1.27 21.62 5.02
C ARG A 185 2.44 21.99 5.91
N THR A 186 2.14 22.79 6.92
CA THR A 186 3.10 23.18 7.95
C THR A 186 2.62 22.62 9.27
N HIS A 187 3.46 21.84 9.94
CA HIS A 187 3.17 21.34 11.28
C HIS A 187 3.14 22.49 12.29
N GLU A 188 2.29 22.35 13.31
CA GLU A 188 1.92 23.45 14.24
C GLU A 188 3.12 23.99 15.01
N SER A 189 4.02 23.11 15.44
CA SER A 189 5.20 23.51 16.21
C SER A 189 6.47 22.80 15.78
N LYS A 190 7.58 23.53 15.88
CA LYS A 190 8.93 23.03 15.60
C LYS A 190 9.64 22.47 16.82
N SER A 191 9.19 22.77 18.04
CA SER A 191 9.96 22.52 19.27
C SER A 191 9.51 21.23 19.95
N TRP A 192 10.47 20.37 20.26
CA TRP A 192 10.23 19.06 20.84
C TRP A 192 11.07 18.84 22.08
N GLN A 193 10.51 18.11 23.03
CA GLN A 193 11.18 17.69 24.25
C GLN A 193 11.03 16.19 24.43
N ILE A 194 12.14 15.52 24.78
CA ILE A 194 12.19 14.11 25.13
C ILE A 194 12.62 14.02 26.58
N SER A 195 11.93 13.18 27.35
CA SER A 195 12.38 12.81 28.68
C SER A 195 12.34 11.31 28.91
N ILE A 196 13.30 10.81 29.68
CA ILE A 196 13.32 9.45 30.20
C ILE A 196 13.18 9.56 31.71
N GLU A 197 12.24 8.83 32.30
CA GLU A 197 11.97 8.84 33.75
C GLU A 197 12.08 7.43 34.31
N VAL A 198 12.79 7.27 35.43
CA VAL A 198 12.90 5.99 36.15
C VAL A 198 12.92 6.19 37.66
N GLU A 199 12.34 5.25 38.41
CA GLU A 199 12.41 5.25 39.87
C GLU A 199 13.83 4.89 40.35
N GLY A 200 14.28 5.49 41.45
CA GLY A 200 15.61 5.28 42.01
C GLY A 200 16.66 6.27 41.52
N ASP A 201 17.82 6.24 42.17
CA ASP A 201 19.01 7.00 41.76
C ASP A 201 19.81 6.16 40.77
N HIS A 202 19.86 6.64 39.54
CA HIS A 202 20.55 6.02 38.41
C HIS A 202 21.42 7.05 37.69
N THR A 203 21.92 8.04 38.43
CA THR A 203 22.72 9.14 37.89
C THR A 203 24.05 8.70 37.26
N GLU A 204 24.49 7.47 37.54
CA GLU A 204 25.62 6.81 36.90
C GLU A 204 25.35 6.31 35.47
N VAL A 205 24.08 6.20 35.07
CA VAL A 205 23.67 5.72 33.74
C VAL A 205 23.45 6.90 32.80
N ASN A 206 23.91 6.73 31.55
CA ASN A 206 23.69 7.72 30.50
C ASN A 206 23.13 7.04 29.24
N PRO A 207 21.81 7.05 29.04
CA PRO A 207 21.19 6.48 27.84
C PRO A 207 21.60 7.28 26.60
N SER A 208 21.75 6.57 25.48
CA SER A 208 21.90 7.18 24.16
C SER A 208 20.52 7.43 23.58
N VAL A 209 20.25 8.66 23.15
CA VAL A 209 19.00 9.03 22.48
C VAL A 209 19.37 9.55 21.10
N GLU A 210 18.78 8.95 20.07
CA GLU A 210 18.88 9.43 18.70
C GLU A 210 17.51 9.81 18.19
N VAL A 211 17.46 10.90 17.42
CA VAL A 211 16.23 11.38 16.80
C VAL A 211 16.45 11.47 15.30
N SER A 212 15.45 11.07 14.54
CA SER A 212 15.34 11.32 13.12
C SER A 212 13.94 11.82 12.80
N TYR A 213 13.84 12.81 11.93
CA TYR A 213 12.56 13.25 11.40
C TYR A 213 12.61 13.33 9.89
N VAL A 214 11.46 13.21 9.24
CA VAL A 214 11.36 13.21 7.78
C VAL A 214 10.46 14.35 7.32
N ASN A 215 10.97 15.10 6.35
CA ASN A 215 10.17 16.00 5.53
C ASN A 215 10.03 15.43 4.13
N GLU A 216 8.82 15.43 3.60
CA GLU A 216 8.59 14.94 2.24
C GLU A 216 8.39 16.05 1.21
N LYS A 217 8.82 15.75 -0.01
CA LYS A 217 8.75 16.67 -1.14
C LYS A 217 8.32 15.92 -2.39
N ILE A 218 7.39 16.50 -3.15
CA ILE A 218 6.97 15.96 -4.45
C ILE A 218 8.14 15.99 -5.43
N ILE A 219 8.40 14.86 -6.08
CA ILE A 219 9.39 14.70 -7.15
C ILE A 219 8.71 14.88 -8.49
N SER A 220 7.63 14.12 -8.71
CA SER A 220 6.98 13.99 -10.00
C SER A 220 5.47 13.82 -9.81
N VAL A 221 4.72 14.25 -10.83
CA VAL A 221 3.30 13.96 -10.98
C VAL A 221 3.12 13.52 -12.43
N GLU A 222 2.71 12.27 -12.64
CA GLU A 222 2.59 11.69 -13.97
C GLU A 222 1.21 11.07 -14.16
N LEU A 223 0.67 11.17 -15.39
CA LEU A 223 -0.55 10.47 -15.73
C LEU A 223 -0.30 8.95 -15.62
N PHE A 224 -1.12 8.27 -14.82
CA PHE A 224 -1.09 6.83 -14.73
C PHE A 224 -1.41 6.23 -16.10
N LYS A 225 -0.41 5.57 -16.68
CA LYS A 225 -0.51 4.87 -17.95
C LYS A 225 -0.41 3.38 -17.72
N ILE A 226 -1.46 2.69 -18.13
CA ILE A 226 -1.46 1.23 -18.20
C ILE A 226 -0.77 0.83 -19.50
N ASP A 227 0.16 -0.14 -19.44
CA ASP A 227 0.71 -0.75 -20.65
C ASP A 227 -0.38 -1.56 -21.35
N ALA A 228 -1.04 -0.92 -22.32
CA ALA A 228 -2.15 -1.50 -23.06
C ALA A 228 -1.76 -2.80 -23.78
N VAL A 229 -0.49 -2.97 -24.19
CA VAL A 229 -0.05 -4.17 -24.91
C VAL A 229 0.03 -5.35 -23.95
N THR A 230 0.63 -5.12 -22.77
CA THR A 230 0.76 -6.16 -21.75
C THR A 230 -0.62 -6.56 -21.19
N GLU A 231 -1.48 -5.59 -20.88
CA GLU A 231 -2.85 -5.89 -20.45
C GLU A 231 -3.69 -6.60 -21.53
N MET A 232 -3.49 -6.24 -22.81
CA MET A 232 -4.13 -6.94 -23.92
C MET A 232 -3.65 -8.39 -24.03
N LEU A 233 -2.36 -8.65 -23.83
CA LEU A 233 -1.80 -10.01 -23.85
C LEU A 233 -2.39 -10.88 -22.74
N TRP A 234 -2.51 -10.36 -21.52
CA TRP A 234 -3.14 -11.06 -20.40
C TRP A 234 -4.62 -11.33 -20.66
N SER A 235 -5.35 -10.33 -21.15
CA SER A 235 -6.77 -10.46 -21.51
C SER A 235 -6.98 -11.49 -22.63
N MET A 236 -6.12 -11.49 -23.65
CA MET A 236 -6.18 -12.44 -24.75
C MET A 236 -5.83 -13.87 -24.29
N ALA A 237 -4.82 -14.03 -23.43
CA ALA A 237 -4.46 -15.32 -22.86
C ALA A 237 -5.63 -15.92 -22.05
N ALA A 238 -6.30 -15.10 -21.23
CA ALA A 238 -7.49 -15.52 -20.48
C ALA A 238 -8.64 -15.96 -21.41
N LEU A 239 -8.88 -15.19 -22.47
CA LEU A 239 -9.93 -15.49 -23.46
C LEU A 239 -9.65 -16.79 -24.22
N ILE A 240 -8.43 -16.99 -24.72
CA ILE A 240 -7.99 -18.23 -25.36
C ILE A 240 -8.13 -19.40 -24.37
N GLY A 241 -7.75 -19.21 -23.11
CA GLY A 241 -7.92 -20.21 -22.04
C GLY A 241 -9.38 -20.65 -21.88
N CYS A 242 -10.31 -19.68 -21.82
CA CYS A 242 -11.74 -19.97 -21.71
C CYS A 242 -12.27 -20.75 -22.93
N PHE A 243 -11.87 -20.35 -24.15
CA PHE A 243 -12.23 -21.08 -25.36
C PHE A 243 -11.63 -22.50 -25.40
N MET A 244 -10.38 -22.68 -24.95
CA MET A 244 -9.74 -23.99 -24.89
C MET A 244 -10.45 -24.93 -23.92
N ILE A 245 -10.87 -24.43 -22.75
CA ILE A 245 -11.64 -25.21 -21.76
C ILE A 245 -12.97 -25.70 -22.35
N LEU A 246 -13.63 -24.91 -23.19
CA LEU A 246 -14.90 -25.32 -23.84
C LEU A 246 -14.69 -26.20 -25.08
N LEU A 247 -13.70 -25.88 -25.92
CA LEU A 247 -13.50 -26.54 -27.21
C LEU A 247 -12.81 -27.90 -27.08
N VAL A 248 -11.83 -28.04 -26.19
CA VAL A 248 -11.07 -29.30 -26.05
C VAL A 248 -11.99 -30.49 -25.71
N PRO A 249 -12.89 -30.42 -24.71
CA PRO A 249 -13.85 -31.49 -24.44
C PRO A 249 -14.80 -31.74 -25.60
N ALA A 250 -15.30 -30.68 -26.25
CA ALA A 250 -16.22 -30.78 -27.37
C ALA A 250 -15.58 -31.52 -28.57
N PHE A 251 -14.33 -31.20 -28.90
CA PHE A 251 -13.58 -31.89 -29.95
C PHE A 251 -13.25 -33.33 -29.59
N LEU A 252 -12.89 -33.62 -28.33
CA LEU A 252 -12.69 -34.99 -27.84
C LEU A 252 -13.93 -35.85 -28.06
N VAL A 253 -15.11 -35.37 -27.64
CA VAL A 253 -16.39 -36.08 -27.84
C VAL A 253 -16.68 -36.28 -29.33
N TYR A 254 -16.44 -35.26 -30.16
CA TYR A 254 -16.63 -35.34 -31.60
C TYR A 254 -15.73 -36.40 -32.26
N PHE A 255 -14.44 -36.42 -31.94
CA PHE A 255 -13.50 -37.41 -32.50
C PHE A 255 -13.80 -38.83 -32.04
N ILE A 256 -14.18 -39.03 -30.77
CA ILE A 256 -14.61 -40.33 -30.25
C ILE A 256 -15.84 -40.83 -31.03
N SER A 257 -16.85 -39.98 -31.23
CA SER A 257 -18.06 -40.32 -31.97
C SER A 257 -17.79 -40.62 -33.46
N GLN A 258 -16.92 -39.85 -34.11
CA GLN A 258 -16.56 -40.05 -35.51
C GLN A 258 -15.82 -41.38 -35.72
N ASN A 259 -14.93 -41.75 -34.80
CA ASN A 259 -14.23 -43.04 -34.86
C ASN A 259 -15.16 -44.21 -34.55
N SER A 260 -16.08 -44.09 -33.59
CA SER A 260 -17.06 -45.15 -33.32
C SER A 260 -17.94 -45.42 -34.54
N THR A 261 -18.47 -44.37 -35.17
CA THR A 261 -19.29 -44.51 -36.39
C THR A 261 -18.50 -45.03 -37.60
N ARG A 262 -17.20 -44.71 -37.71
CA ARG A 262 -16.32 -45.32 -38.72
C ARG A 262 -16.08 -46.80 -38.46
N ASN A 263 -15.91 -47.20 -37.20
CA ASN A 263 -15.69 -48.61 -36.84
C ASN A 263 -16.96 -49.44 -37.05
N GLU A 264 -18.13 -48.94 -36.62
CA GLU A 264 -19.42 -49.60 -36.86
C GLU A 264 -19.69 -49.81 -38.36
N ARG A 265 -19.35 -48.83 -39.22
CA ARG A 265 -19.48 -48.98 -40.67
C ARG A 265 -18.58 -50.08 -41.23
N LYS A 266 -17.33 -50.18 -40.75
CA LYS A 266 -16.40 -51.23 -41.18
C LYS A 266 -16.87 -52.62 -40.76
N GLU A 267 -17.42 -52.76 -39.54
CA GLU A 267 -17.97 -54.03 -39.06
C GLU A 267 -19.20 -54.46 -39.88
N LEU A 268 -20.08 -53.52 -40.24
CA LEU A 268 -21.22 -53.76 -41.14
C LEU A 268 -20.79 -54.18 -42.56
N GLU A 269 -19.76 -53.55 -43.12
CA GLU A 269 -19.20 -53.93 -44.42
C GLU A 269 -18.62 -55.34 -44.40
N LEU A 270 -17.86 -55.70 -43.35
CA LEU A 270 -17.32 -57.06 -43.17
C LEU A 270 -18.42 -58.12 -43.00
N ALA A 271 -19.49 -57.80 -42.26
CA ALA A 271 -20.63 -58.70 -42.11
C ALA A 271 -21.38 -58.91 -43.43
N LEU A 272 -21.56 -57.85 -44.22
CA LEU A 272 -22.17 -57.93 -45.56
C LEU A 272 -21.31 -58.67 -46.59
N GLU A 273 -19.98 -58.63 -46.45
CA GLU A 273 -19.07 -59.43 -47.27
C GLU A 273 -19.12 -60.92 -46.90
N GLN A 274 -19.20 -61.25 -45.61
CA GLN A 274 -19.35 -62.64 -45.15
C GLN A 274 -20.70 -63.26 -45.58
N ASP A 275 -21.77 -62.49 -45.56
CA ASP A 275 -23.11 -62.94 -45.99
C ASP A 275 -23.22 -63.18 -47.50
N LYS A 276 -22.29 -62.62 -48.31
CA LYS A 276 -22.20 -62.88 -49.76
C LYS A 276 -21.39 -64.13 -50.13
N ILE A 277 -20.62 -64.68 -49.19
CA ILE A 277 -19.75 -65.85 -49.41
C ILE A 277 -20.40 -67.13 -48.85
N SER A 278 -21.47 -67.01 -48.05
CA SER A 278 -22.37 -68.10 -47.64
C SER A 278 -23.46 -68.39 -48.68
#